data_AF-A0ABD0QQK1-F1
#
_entry.id   AF-A0ABD0QQK1-F1
#
_cell.length_a   1.000
_cell.length_b   1.000
_cell.length_c   1.000
_cell.angle_alpha   90.00
_cell.angle_beta   90.00
_cell.angle_gamma   90.00
#
_symmetry.space_group_name_H-M   'P 1'
#
loop_
_entity.id
_entity.type
_entity.pdbx_description
1 polymer ?
#
loop_
_entity_poly.entity_id
_entity_poly.type
_entity_poly.pdbx_seq_one_letter_code
_entity_poly.pdbx_strand_id
1 'polypeptide(L)' 'GLIGEKYGSIRVPGEVESAEFEMILDAAVEAGLDTRILEEWYCRDENSVPPAYYLKPKAEMLKNYQNSVSRAGRREYI' A
#
# COMPACT_ATOMS: atom_id res chain seq x y z
N GLY A 1 4.89 -26.97 5.61
CA GLY A 1 3.78 -26.19 6.18
C GLY A 1 3.58 -24.98 5.29
N LEU A 2 2.41 -24.85 4.66
CA LEU A 2 2.12 -23.72 3.78
C LEU A 2 1.81 -22.52 4.66
N ILE A 3 2.64 -21.47 4.55
CA ILE A 3 2.46 -20.18 5.22
C ILE A 3 1.33 -19.41 4.52
N GLY A 4 0.15 -20.02 4.41
CA GLY A 4 -1.04 -19.43 3.78
C GLY A 4 -2.18 -19.18 4.77
N GLU A 5 -2.18 -19.85 5.91
CA GLU A 5 -3.30 -19.89 6.87
C GLU A 5 -3.11 -18.99 8.11
N LYS A 6 -1.91 -18.40 8.31
CA LYS A 6 -1.65 -17.45 9.41
C LYS A 6 -2.14 -16.02 9.12
N TYR A 7 -2.61 -15.79 7.89
CA TYR A 7 -2.97 -14.48 7.35
C TYR A 7 -4.46 -14.43 7.00
N GLY A 8 -5.34 -14.90 7.89
CA GLY A 8 -6.79 -14.75 7.73
C GLY A 8 -7.15 -13.27 7.57
N SER A 9 -7.90 -12.92 6.51
CA SER A 9 -8.27 -11.54 6.12
C SER A 9 -7.29 -10.50 6.66
N ILE A 10 -6.03 -10.49 6.19
CA ILE A 10 -5.04 -9.50 6.64
C ILE A 10 -5.65 -8.13 6.39
N ARG A 11 -6.13 -7.48 7.45
CA ARG A 11 -6.38 -6.06 7.38
C ARG A 11 -5.00 -5.43 7.41
N VAL A 12 -4.69 -4.70 6.37
CA VAL A 12 -3.51 -3.82 6.34
C VAL A 12 -3.46 -3.00 7.63
N PRO A 13 -2.29 -2.91 8.30
CA PRO A 13 -2.17 -2.22 9.57
C PRO A 13 -2.58 -0.75 9.41
N GLY A 14 -3.37 -0.25 10.36
CA GLY A 14 -3.87 1.14 10.32
C GLY A 14 -2.80 2.19 10.58
N GLU A 15 -1.76 1.81 11.33
CA GLU A 15 -0.56 2.58 11.63
C GLU A 15 0.62 1.61 11.53
N VAL A 16 1.73 2.05 10.94
CA VAL A 16 2.97 1.29 10.83
C VAL A 16 4.14 2.26 10.97
N GLU A 17 5.17 1.89 11.74
CA GLU A 17 6.35 2.75 11.90
C GLU A 17 7.05 2.99 10.55
N SER A 18 7.65 4.16 10.36
CA SER A 18 8.40 4.44 9.13
C SER A 18 9.45 3.39 8.81
N ALA A 19 10.21 2.92 9.81
CA ALA A 19 11.22 1.90 9.60
C ALA A 19 10.61 0.57 9.09
N GLU A 20 9.50 0.11 9.66
CA GLU A 20 8.80 -1.11 9.20
C GLU A 20 8.21 -0.93 7.80
N PHE A 21 7.62 0.25 7.52
CA PHE A 21 7.04 0.53 6.21
C PHE A 21 8.11 0.54 5.12
N GLU A 22 9.26 1.16 5.38
CA GLU A 22 10.40 1.19 4.46
C GLU A 22 10.94 -0.22 4.18
N MET A 23 11.00 -1.10 5.19
CA MET A 23 11.39 -2.51 4.98
C MET A 23 10.40 -3.26 4.06
N ILE A 24 9.11 -2.99 4.21
CA ILE A 24 8.07 -3.61 3.36
C ILE A 24 8.19 -3.07 1.93
N LEU A 25 8.42 -1.77 1.75
CA LEU A 25 8.63 -1.17 0.44
C LEU A 25 9.85 -1.77 -0.26
N ASP A 26 10.97 -1.88 0.43
CA ASP A 26 12.20 -2.46 -0.11
C ASP A 26 11.96 -3.91 -0.57
N ALA A 27 11.38 -4.74 0.31
CA ALA A 27 11.04 -6.12 -0.02
C ALA A 27 10.04 -6.22 -1.19
N ALA A 28 9.09 -5.30 -1.30
CA ALA A 28 8.14 -5.25 -2.41
C ALA A 28 8.83 -4.85 -3.72
N VAL A 29 9.76 -3.89 -3.70
CA VAL A 29 10.59 -3.52 -4.86
C VAL A 29 11.46 -4.70 -5.30
N GLU A 30 12.12 -5.38 -4.35
CA GLU A 30 12.92 -6.58 -4.63
C GLU A 30 12.07 -7.71 -5.24
N ALA A 31 10.82 -7.84 -4.79
CA ALA A 31 9.86 -8.80 -5.35
C ALA A 31 9.24 -8.36 -6.69
N GLY A 32 9.53 -7.14 -7.18
CA GLY A 32 8.94 -6.57 -8.39
C GLY A 32 7.46 -6.21 -8.27
N LEU A 33 6.98 -5.97 -7.04
CA LEU A 33 5.62 -5.55 -6.75
C LEU A 33 5.47 -4.02 -6.87
N ASP A 34 4.26 -3.55 -7.19
CA ASP A 34 3.97 -2.13 -7.27
C ASP A 34 3.82 -1.52 -5.87
N THR A 35 4.81 -0.74 -5.45
CA THR A 35 4.80 -0.02 -4.17
C THR A 35 3.99 1.28 -4.20
N ARG A 36 3.62 1.77 -5.39
CA ARG A 36 2.92 3.05 -5.54
C ARG A 36 1.57 3.02 -4.85
N ILE A 37 0.90 1.87 -4.87
CA ILE A 37 -0.34 1.66 -4.12
C ILE A 37 -0.09 1.83 -2.62
N LEU A 38 0.98 1.26 -2.06
CA LEU A 38 1.31 1.42 -0.64
C LEU A 38 1.59 2.89 -0.30
N GLU A 39 2.42 3.56 -1.09
CA GLU A 39 2.75 4.99 -0.91
C GLU A 39 1.52 5.91 -1.07
N GLU A 40 0.56 5.53 -1.91
CA GLU A 40 -0.68 6.28 -2.09
C GLU A 40 -1.63 6.08 -0.89
N TRP A 41 -1.73 4.83 -0.41
CA TRP A 41 -2.62 4.40 0.66
C TRP A 41 -2.16 4.85 2.04
N TYR A 42 -0.85 4.95 2.23
CA TYR A 42 -0.26 5.37 3.48
C TYR A 42 0.19 6.83 3.43
N CYS A 43 -0.11 7.59 4.48
CA CYS A 43 0.42 8.94 4.66
C CYS A 43 1.52 8.89 5.71
N ARG A 44 2.72 9.38 5.37
CA ARG A 44 3.76 9.61 6.38
C ARG A 44 3.31 10.77 7.26
N ASP A 45 3.26 10.54 8.56
CA ASP A 45 3.15 11.60 9.55
C ASP A 45 4.54 11.82 10.17
N GLU A 46 5.11 12.98 9.89
CA GLU A 46 6.40 13.42 10.43
C GLU A 46 6.25 14.08 11.81
N ASN A 47 5.01 14.27 12.29
CA ASN A 47 4.73 14.86 13.60
C ASN A 47 4.78 13.82 14.74
N SER A 48 4.68 12.54 14.41
CA SER A 48 4.82 11.43 15.34
C SER A 48 6.30 11.12 15.63
N VAL A 49 6.60 10.78 16.89
CA VAL A 49 7.95 10.39 17.34
C VAL A 49 7.85 9.02 18.03
N PRO A 50 8.28 7.93 17.36
CA PRO A 50 8.94 7.87 16.05
C PRO A 50 7.99 8.16 14.87
N PRO A 51 8.53 8.51 13.68
CA PRO A 51 7.73 8.77 12.49
C PRO A 51 6.95 7.52 12.09
N ALA A 52 5.69 7.70 11.68
CA ALA A 52 4.80 6.60 11.35
C ALA A 52 3.98 6.88 10.09
N TYR A 53 3.58 5.82 9.41
CA TYR A 53 2.69 5.83 8.26
C TYR A 53 1.29 5.39 8.68
N TYR A 54 0.31 6.19 8.30
CA TYR A 54 -1.10 5.95 8.62
C TYR A 54 -1.88 5.58 7.38
N LEU A 55 -2.71 4.54 7.49
CA LEU A 55 -3.59 4.14 6.41
C LEU A 55 -4.71 5.17 6.22
N LYS A 56 -4.77 5.77 5.04
CA LYS A 56 -5.81 6.73 4.67
C LYS A 56 -7.19 6.05 4.63
N PRO A 57 -8.26 6.78 4.95
CA PRO A 57 -9.61 6.23 4.94
C PRO A 57 -9.99 5.70 3.54
N LYS A 58 -10.54 4.47 3.51
CA LYS A 58 -10.95 3.76 2.29
C LYS A 58 -11.79 4.58 1.30
N ALA A 59 -12.53 5.58 1.78
CA ALA A 59 -13.38 6.44 0.97
C ALA A 59 -12.58 7.35 0.02
N GLU A 60 -11.38 7.77 0.43
CA GLU A 60 -10.49 8.55 -0.43
C GLU A 60 -9.72 7.65 -1.39
N MET A 61 -9.36 6.45 -0.93
CA MET A 61 -8.58 5.48 -1.69
C MET A 61 -9.36 4.81 -2.82
N LEU A 62 -10.63 4.43 -2.59
CA LEU A 62 -11.44 3.74 -3.60
C LEU A 62 -11.68 4.60 -4.85
N LYS A 63 -11.78 5.92 -4.70
CA LYS A 63 -11.95 6.86 -5.82
C LYS A 63 -10.72 6.87 -6.73
N ASN A 64 -9.53 6.75 -6.14
CA ASN A 64 -8.29 6.78 -6.90
C ASN A 64 -7.97 5.41 -7.55
N TYR A 65 -8.24 4.31 -6.85
CA TYR A 65 -8.06 2.96 -7.41
C TYR A 65 -8.95 2.69 -8.64
N GLN A 66 -10.21 3.13 -8.63
CA GLN A 66 -11.07 2.99 -9.81
C GLN A 66 -10.53 3.80 -11.01
N ASN A 67 -9.86 4.92 -10.76
CA ASN A 67 -9.27 5.74 -11.81
C ASN A 67 -7.99 5.10 -12.38
N SER A 68 -7.12 4.51 -11.55
CA SER A 68 -5.90 3.85 -12.02
C SER A 68 -6.18 2.58 -12.82
N VAL A 69 -7.12 1.74 -12.37
CA VAL A 69 -7.56 0.54 -13.11
C VAL A 69 -8.19 0.92 -14.45
N SER A 70 -8.99 2.00 -14.49
CA SER A 70 -9.62 2.48 -15.73
C SER A 70 -8.62 3.07 -16.73
N ARG A 71 -7.48 3.62 -16.27
CA ARG A 71 -6.44 4.18 -17.14
C ARG A 71 -5.47 3.13 -17.67
N ALA A 72 -5.25 2.04 -16.93
CA ALA A 72 -4.46 0.91 -17.40
C ALA A 72 -5.17 0.13 -18.53
N GLY A 73 -6.50 0.16 -18.60
CA GLY A 73 -7.30 -0.51 -19.63
C GLY A 73 -7.52 0.27 -20.95
N ARG A 74 -6.86 1.41 -21.17
CA ARG A 74 -7.04 2.25 -22.38
C ARG A 74 -5.76 2.46 -23.21
N ARG A 75 -4.84 1.51 -23.17
CA ARG A 75 -3.64 1.51 -24.03
C ARG A 75 -3.59 0.36 -25.01
N GLU A 76 -4.70 0.03 -25.63
CA GLU A 76 -4.69 -0.66 -26.93
C GLU A 76 -6.08 -0.47 -27.52
N TYR A 77 -6.16 0.24 -28.64
CA TYR A 77 -6.92 -0.06 -29.85
C TYR A 77 -6.66 1.12 -30.81
N ILE A 78 -5.67 0.87 -31.67
CA ILE A 78 -5.47 1.51 -32.98
C ILE A 78 -6.76 1.51 -33.81
#